data_AF-A0A1I3WDL5-F1
#
_entry.id   AF-A0A1I3WDL5-F1
#
_cell.length_a   1.000
_cell.length_b   1.000
_cell.length_c   1.000
_cell.angle_alpha   90.00
_cell.angle_beta   90.00
_cell.angle_gamma   90.00
#
_symmetry.space_group_name_H-M   'P 1'
#
loop_
_entity.id
_entity.type
_entity.pdbx_description
1 polymer ?
#
loop_
_entity_poly.entity_id
_entity_poly.type
_entity_poly.pdbx_seq_one_letter_code
_entity_poly.pdbx_strand_id
1 'polypeptide(L)'
;MILVCLYGGVWVDRSKRVPIMIGRDLISACALVFVPLAQILGCLSIPSLCVVTFICFSAEAVGGVAQQAYLASLLGGERLIEAYGRIALSSGVSQAIGPVIAGFLAETISPTIALVVDACTFLFSAATIRAIDFVEPKPPVVENESAWEAIKLGFMVVWRSPILRMLMLQASLFFFVNQMSVALLILKASRELGISAAGIGFAYMSGGGGSLIFSLFAENLVKKLGVGRAMGLGFAVCALGWAGIATLTKGDEHCLVEFGMFYALLVVGTVMWNMTYAVARSRYAPPESLGRVISTMRFCVSIPEPLGALLGGSLATAFGFRRTFYVIAVLAVLIALFSLVKSHTLMPSKSDDAIF
;
A
#
# COMPACT_ATOMS: atom_id res chain seq x y z
N MET A 1 7.73 -11.92 -3.84
CA MET A 1 6.93 -10.94 -4.61
C MET A 1 7.75 -10.15 -5.63
N ILE A 2 8.75 -9.35 -5.25
CA ILE A 2 9.45 -8.43 -6.18
C ILE A 2 10.09 -9.15 -7.38
N LEU A 3 10.75 -10.29 -7.16
CA LEU A 3 11.31 -11.11 -8.25
C LEU A 3 10.20 -11.69 -9.16
N VAL A 4 9.08 -12.10 -8.57
CA VAL A 4 7.92 -12.62 -9.30
C VAL A 4 7.27 -11.53 -10.16
N CYS A 5 7.23 -10.27 -9.70
CA CYS A 5 6.77 -9.15 -10.53
C CYS A 5 7.65 -8.95 -11.78
N LEU A 6 8.98 -9.05 -11.64
CA LEU A 6 9.90 -8.82 -12.74
C LEU A 6 9.76 -9.89 -13.83
N TYR A 7 9.74 -11.17 -13.44
CA TYR A 7 9.54 -12.28 -14.40
C TYR A 7 8.09 -12.39 -14.88
N GLY A 8 7.13 -12.09 -14.01
CA GLY A 8 5.70 -12.11 -14.30
C GLY A 8 5.29 -11.10 -15.35
N GLY A 9 5.88 -9.89 -15.34
CA GLY A 9 5.61 -8.88 -16.37
C GLY A 9 5.97 -9.36 -17.78
N VAL A 10 7.16 -9.94 -17.96
CA VAL A 10 7.61 -10.51 -19.25
C VAL A 10 6.69 -11.63 -19.72
N TRP A 11 6.20 -12.45 -18.79
CA TRP A 11 5.27 -13.54 -19.10
C TRP A 11 3.87 -13.01 -19.50
N VAL A 12 3.37 -11.99 -18.80
CA VAL A 12 2.12 -11.30 -19.10
C VAL A 12 2.17 -10.64 -20.48
N ASP A 13 3.30 -10.03 -20.85
CA ASP A 13 3.47 -9.36 -22.14
C ASP A 13 3.38 -10.33 -23.33
N ARG A 14 3.66 -11.62 -23.12
CA ARG A 14 3.68 -12.65 -24.17
C ARG A 14 2.45 -13.56 -24.18
N SER A 15 1.55 -13.40 -23.22
CA SER A 15 0.43 -14.30 -22.98
C SER A 15 -0.91 -13.57 -23.08
N LYS A 16 -2.00 -14.32 -23.22
CA LYS A 16 -3.35 -13.77 -23.06
C LYS A 16 -3.53 -13.37 -21.59
N ARG A 17 -4.09 -12.19 -21.33
CA ARG A 17 -4.16 -11.59 -19.99
C ARG A 17 -5.36 -12.10 -19.21
N VAL A 18 -6.48 -12.40 -19.88
CA VAL A 18 -7.70 -12.95 -19.23
C VAL A 18 -7.42 -14.26 -18.49
N PRO A 19 -6.76 -15.28 -19.07
CA PRO A 19 -6.39 -16.49 -18.35
C PRO A 19 -5.47 -16.25 -17.14
N ILE A 20 -4.59 -15.25 -17.21
CA ILE A 20 -3.70 -14.90 -16.09
C ILE A 20 -4.50 -14.29 -14.94
N MET A 21 -5.44 -13.40 -15.24
CA MET A 21 -6.33 -12.81 -14.23
C MET A 21 -7.22 -13.88 -13.57
N ILE A 22 -7.81 -14.78 -14.35
CA ILE A 22 -8.57 -15.93 -13.82
C ILE A 22 -7.66 -16.83 -12.97
N GLY A 23 -6.44 -17.11 -13.44
CA GLY A 23 -5.44 -17.90 -12.72
C GLY A 23 -5.08 -17.29 -11.37
N ARG A 24 -4.87 -15.97 -11.30
CA ARG A 24 -4.65 -15.23 -10.04
C ARG A 24 -5.80 -15.50 -9.06
N ASP A 25 -7.03 -15.30 -9.49
CA ASP A 25 -8.20 -15.43 -8.62
C ASP A 25 -8.39 -16.87 -8.13
N LEU A 26 -8.23 -17.87 -9.01
CA LEU A 26 -8.32 -19.28 -8.62
C LEU A 26 -7.19 -19.70 -7.66
N ILE A 27 -5.96 -19.24 -7.90
CA ILE A 27 -4.82 -19.52 -7.00
C ILE A 27 -5.07 -18.91 -5.62
N SER A 28 -5.53 -17.65 -5.57
CA SER A 28 -5.86 -16.97 -4.30
C SER A 28 -7.01 -17.67 -3.58
N ALA A 29 -8.09 -18.04 -4.29
CA ALA A 29 -9.21 -18.78 -3.70
C ALA A 29 -8.78 -20.12 -3.10
N CYS A 30 -8.00 -20.93 -3.85
CA CYS A 30 -7.48 -22.20 -3.36
C CYS A 30 -6.55 -22.03 -2.15
N ALA A 31 -5.68 -21.02 -2.18
CA ALA A 31 -4.77 -20.72 -1.08
C ALA A 31 -5.53 -20.30 0.19
N LEU A 32 -6.61 -19.52 0.06
CA LEU A 32 -7.46 -19.13 1.18
C LEU A 32 -8.28 -20.29 1.74
N VAL A 33 -8.85 -21.15 0.88
CA VAL A 33 -9.60 -22.36 1.29
C VAL A 33 -8.70 -23.39 1.99
N PHE A 34 -7.41 -23.41 1.66
CA PHE A 34 -6.44 -24.26 2.36
C PHE A 34 -6.37 -23.96 3.87
N VAL A 35 -6.59 -22.71 4.30
CA VAL A 35 -6.54 -22.35 5.73
C VAL A 35 -7.60 -23.08 6.58
N PRO A 36 -8.91 -23.03 6.27
CA PRO A 36 -9.92 -23.85 6.93
C PRO A 36 -9.60 -25.34 6.90
N LEU A 37 -9.16 -25.85 5.75
CA LEU A 37 -8.85 -27.28 5.59
C LEU A 37 -7.69 -27.70 6.50
N ALA A 38 -6.62 -26.92 6.54
CA ALA A 38 -5.48 -27.16 7.42
C ALA A 38 -5.89 -27.07 8.90
N GLN A 39 -6.84 -26.20 9.25
CA GLN A 39 -7.39 -26.10 10.59
C GLN A 39 -8.13 -27.38 11.00
N ILE A 40 -9.00 -27.90 10.12
CA ILE A 40 -9.77 -29.13 10.37
C ILE A 40 -8.83 -30.35 10.46
N LEU A 41 -7.79 -30.38 9.63
CA LEU A 41 -6.78 -31.44 9.61
C LEU A 41 -5.75 -31.34 10.75
N GLY A 42 -5.82 -30.30 11.58
CA GLY A 42 -4.89 -30.07 12.69
C GLY A 42 -3.45 -29.76 12.27
N CYS A 43 -3.21 -29.44 10.99
CA CYS A 43 -1.88 -29.13 10.46
C CYS A 43 -1.63 -27.62 10.28
N LEU A 44 -2.59 -26.77 10.69
CA LEU A 44 -2.47 -25.33 10.62
C LEU A 44 -1.31 -24.83 11.51
N SER A 45 -0.35 -24.18 10.87
CA SER A 45 0.86 -23.66 11.51
C SER A 45 1.21 -22.27 10.98
N ILE A 46 2.00 -21.49 11.73
CA ILE A 46 2.48 -20.17 11.26
C ILE A 46 3.19 -20.28 9.90
N PRO A 47 4.10 -21.25 9.67
CA PRO A 47 4.70 -21.47 8.34
C PRO A 47 3.68 -21.67 7.24
N SER A 48 2.59 -22.42 7.50
CA SER A 48 1.54 -22.63 6.49
C SER A 48 0.81 -21.33 6.11
N LEU A 49 0.55 -20.44 7.08
CA LEU A 49 -0.01 -19.10 6.82
C LEU A 49 0.97 -18.21 6.05
N CYS A 50 2.27 -18.31 6.32
CA CYS A 50 3.30 -17.62 5.54
C CYS A 50 3.33 -18.10 4.08
N VAL A 51 3.16 -19.39 3.84
CA VAL A 51 3.07 -19.95 2.48
C VAL A 51 1.81 -19.47 1.76
N VAL A 52 0.65 -19.52 2.43
CA VAL A 52 -0.63 -19.03 1.85
C VAL A 52 -0.53 -17.56 1.46
N THR A 53 -0.08 -16.70 2.39
CA THR A 53 0.09 -15.27 2.11
C THR A 53 1.09 -15.04 0.97
N PHE A 54 2.23 -15.74 0.97
CA PHE A 54 3.20 -15.65 -0.12
C PHE A 54 2.60 -16.02 -1.49
N ILE A 55 1.77 -17.07 -1.55
CA ILE A 55 1.07 -17.48 -2.77
C ILE A 55 0.10 -16.39 -3.22
N CYS A 56 -0.76 -15.89 -2.34
CA CYS A 56 -1.72 -14.83 -2.66
C CYS A 56 -1.01 -13.56 -3.16
N PHE A 57 0.02 -13.08 -2.46
CA PHE A 57 0.78 -11.91 -2.88
C PHE A 57 1.54 -12.13 -4.20
N SER A 58 1.99 -13.35 -4.48
CA SER A 58 2.66 -13.67 -5.74
C SER A 58 1.68 -13.76 -6.91
N ALA A 59 0.49 -14.32 -6.69
CA ALA A 59 -0.59 -14.30 -7.66
C ALA A 59 -1.02 -12.86 -7.97
N GLU A 60 -1.22 -12.05 -6.94
CA GLU A 60 -1.56 -10.62 -7.04
C GLU A 60 -0.52 -9.85 -7.86
N ALA A 61 0.76 -10.09 -7.61
CA ALA A 61 1.87 -9.45 -8.31
C ALA A 61 1.83 -9.66 -9.83
N VAL A 62 1.42 -10.85 -10.29
CA VAL A 62 1.33 -11.17 -11.72
C VAL A 62 -0.02 -10.73 -12.29
N GLY A 63 -1.11 -11.05 -11.59
CA GLY A 63 -2.47 -10.73 -12.01
C GLY A 63 -2.76 -9.23 -12.05
N GLY A 64 -2.19 -8.45 -11.14
CA GLY A 64 -2.30 -6.98 -11.13
C GLY A 64 -1.65 -6.33 -12.36
N VAL A 65 -0.51 -6.87 -12.84
CA VAL A 65 0.12 -6.40 -14.08
C VAL A 65 -0.76 -6.76 -15.28
N ALA A 66 -1.28 -7.98 -15.33
CA ALA A 66 -2.22 -8.41 -16.36
C ALA A 66 -3.48 -7.53 -16.40
N GLN A 67 -4.05 -7.19 -15.25
CA GLN A 67 -5.23 -6.32 -15.14
C GLN A 67 -4.98 -4.93 -15.70
N GLN A 68 -3.84 -4.30 -15.38
CA GLN A 68 -3.49 -2.98 -15.91
C GLN A 68 -3.30 -3.01 -17.43
N ALA A 69 -2.57 -4.00 -17.94
CA ALA A 69 -2.32 -4.16 -19.37
C ALA A 69 -3.61 -4.50 -20.15
N TYR A 70 -4.48 -5.34 -19.57
CA TYR A 70 -5.77 -5.70 -20.16
C TYR A 70 -6.68 -4.48 -20.29
N LEU A 71 -6.79 -3.66 -19.24
CA LEU A 71 -7.61 -2.45 -19.24
C LEU A 71 -7.13 -1.44 -20.29
N ALA A 72 -5.80 -1.28 -20.43
CA ALA A 72 -5.22 -0.42 -21.46
C ALA A 72 -5.49 -0.91 -22.89
N SER A 73 -5.61 -2.23 -23.10
CA SER A 73 -5.97 -2.78 -24.41
C SER A 73 -7.46 -2.75 -24.73
N LEU A 74 -8.30 -2.78 -23.69
CA LEU A 74 -9.76 -2.76 -23.79
C LEU A 74 -10.29 -1.34 -24.07
N LEU A 75 -9.60 -0.31 -23.57
CA LEU A 75 -10.07 1.07 -23.56
C LEU A 75 -9.08 2.02 -24.27
N GLY A 76 -9.60 2.91 -25.13
CA GLY A 76 -8.84 4.04 -25.66
C GLY A 76 -8.53 5.10 -24.59
N GLY A 77 -7.61 6.02 -24.88
CA GLY A 77 -7.00 6.94 -23.92
C GLY A 77 -7.96 7.72 -23.00
N GLU A 78 -9.03 8.32 -23.53
CA GLU A 78 -10.00 9.08 -22.71
C GLU A 78 -10.82 8.18 -21.78
N ARG A 79 -11.24 7.00 -22.25
CA ARG A 79 -11.99 6.01 -21.45
C ARG A 79 -11.12 5.37 -20.36
N LEU A 80 -9.80 5.39 -20.53
CA LEU A 80 -8.86 4.83 -19.57
C LEU A 80 -8.85 5.65 -18.27
N ILE A 81 -8.93 6.98 -18.36
CA ILE A 81 -9.02 7.86 -17.18
C ILE A 81 -10.31 7.58 -16.40
N GLU A 82 -11.44 7.47 -17.10
CA GLU A 82 -12.74 7.14 -16.48
C GLU A 82 -12.69 5.77 -15.78
N ALA A 83 -12.12 4.76 -16.43
CA ALA A 83 -12.00 3.42 -15.87
C ALA A 83 -11.08 3.38 -14.64
N TYR A 84 -9.93 4.05 -14.68
CA TYR A 84 -9.07 4.18 -13.50
C TYR A 84 -9.78 4.91 -12.35
N GLY A 85 -10.59 5.92 -12.64
CA GLY A 85 -11.45 6.57 -11.65
C GLY A 85 -12.43 5.61 -10.98
N ARG A 86 -13.10 4.74 -11.77
CA ARG A 86 -14.02 3.71 -11.24
C ARG A 86 -13.29 2.64 -10.42
N ILE A 87 -12.10 2.21 -10.85
CA ILE A 87 -11.25 1.26 -10.11
C ILE A 87 -10.79 1.86 -8.79
N ALA A 88 -10.36 3.12 -8.79
CA ALA A 88 -9.96 3.83 -7.58
C ALA A 88 -11.12 3.96 -6.60
N LEU A 89 -12.32 4.31 -7.09
CA LEU A 89 -13.54 4.35 -6.28
C LEU A 89 -13.85 2.97 -5.66
N SER A 90 -13.85 1.91 -6.48
CA SER A 90 -14.09 0.54 -6.01
C SER A 90 -13.06 0.12 -4.96
N SER A 91 -11.77 0.40 -5.19
CA SER A 91 -10.69 0.10 -4.25
C SER A 91 -10.84 0.87 -2.94
N GLY A 92 -11.28 2.14 -3.00
CA GLY A 92 -11.56 2.95 -1.82
C GLY A 92 -12.73 2.39 -0.99
N VAL A 93 -13.82 1.99 -1.64
CA VAL A 93 -14.96 1.34 -0.98
C VAL A 93 -14.53 0.03 -0.32
N SER A 94 -13.76 -0.81 -1.03
CA SER A 94 -13.24 -2.07 -0.48
C SER A 94 -12.33 -1.85 0.72
N GLN A 95 -11.47 -0.83 0.71
CA GLN A 95 -10.62 -0.51 1.87
C GLN A 95 -11.40 0.05 3.07
N ALA A 96 -12.51 0.75 2.84
CA ALA A 96 -13.33 1.29 3.91
C ALA A 96 -14.24 0.23 4.55
N ILE A 97 -14.86 -0.62 3.72
CA ILE A 97 -15.89 -1.57 4.16
C ILE A 97 -15.29 -2.97 4.44
N GLY A 98 -14.25 -3.36 3.71
CA GLY A 98 -13.63 -4.69 3.82
C GLY A 98 -13.23 -5.06 5.24
N PRO A 99 -12.44 -4.22 5.96
CA PRO A 99 -12.09 -4.49 7.36
C PRO A 99 -13.28 -4.59 8.30
N VAL A 100 -14.36 -3.84 8.04
CA VAL A 100 -15.60 -3.90 8.85
C VAL A 100 -16.30 -5.23 8.66
N ILE A 101 -16.51 -5.67 7.41
CA ILE A 101 -17.12 -6.97 7.10
C ILE A 101 -16.25 -8.10 7.66
N ALA A 102 -14.93 -8.06 7.42
CA ALA A 102 -13.99 -9.06 7.89
C ALA A 102 -13.97 -9.15 9.42
N GLY A 103 -13.90 -8.00 10.11
CA GLY A 103 -13.93 -7.93 11.57
C GLY A 103 -15.24 -8.44 12.17
N PHE A 104 -16.37 -8.06 11.58
CA PHE A 104 -17.70 -8.51 12.01
C PHE A 104 -17.88 -10.02 11.83
N LEU A 105 -17.52 -10.58 10.67
CA LEU A 105 -17.58 -12.01 10.41
C LEU A 105 -16.64 -12.80 11.32
N ALA A 106 -15.43 -12.27 11.55
CA ALA A 106 -14.44 -12.90 12.41
C ALA A 106 -14.90 -12.97 13.87
N GLU A 107 -15.63 -11.96 14.36
CA GLU A 107 -16.13 -11.90 15.73
C GLU A 107 -17.44 -12.68 15.94
N THR A 108 -18.42 -12.52 15.05
CA THR A 108 -19.77 -13.08 15.25
C THR A 108 -19.89 -14.53 14.84
N ILE A 109 -19.10 -14.96 13.85
CA ILE A 109 -19.20 -16.32 13.30
C ILE A 109 -17.90 -17.08 13.54
N SER A 110 -16.82 -16.72 12.84
CA SER A 110 -15.49 -17.29 12.97
C SER A 110 -14.52 -16.62 11.98
N PRO A 111 -13.24 -16.39 12.35
CA PRO A 111 -12.21 -15.93 11.42
C PRO A 111 -12.07 -16.84 10.18
N THR A 112 -12.31 -18.14 10.35
CA THR A 112 -12.26 -19.13 9.28
C THR A 112 -13.34 -18.89 8.23
N ILE A 113 -14.54 -18.49 8.65
CA ILE A 113 -15.64 -18.20 7.73
C ILE A 113 -15.40 -16.89 6.99
N ALA A 114 -14.77 -15.90 7.62
CA ALA A 114 -14.34 -14.69 6.93
C ALA A 114 -13.40 -15.01 5.75
N LEU A 115 -12.47 -15.96 5.91
CA LEU A 115 -11.59 -16.43 4.83
C LEU A 115 -12.33 -17.19 3.72
N VAL A 116 -13.35 -17.97 4.07
CA VAL A 116 -14.19 -18.66 3.08
C VAL A 116 -15.00 -17.65 2.26
N VAL A 117 -15.57 -16.63 2.91
CA VAL A 117 -16.26 -15.54 2.21
C VAL A 117 -15.29 -14.82 1.28
N ASP A 118 -14.08 -14.50 1.73
CA ASP A 118 -13.04 -13.88 0.90
C ASP A 118 -12.68 -14.75 -0.31
N ALA A 119 -12.49 -16.06 -0.12
CA ALA A 119 -12.25 -17.01 -1.22
C ALA A 119 -13.41 -17.04 -2.23
N CYS A 120 -14.66 -16.97 -1.77
CA CYS A 120 -15.82 -16.87 -2.65
C CYS A 120 -15.83 -15.58 -3.47
N THR A 121 -15.31 -14.46 -2.94
CA THR A 121 -15.19 -13.21 -3.72
C THR A 121 -14.20 -13.35 -4.88
N PHE A 122 -13.08 -14.07 -4.68
CA PHE A 122 -12.15 -14.41 -5.76
C PHE A 122 -12.80 -15.30 -6.82
N LEU A 123 -13.57 -16.32 -6.42
CA LEU A 123 -14.31 -17.16 -7.37
C LEU A 123 -15.35 -16.36 -8.17
N PHE A 124 -16.03 -15.42 -7.52
CA PHE A 124 -16.96 -14.50 -8.17
C PHE A 124 -16.24 -13.57 -9.15
N SER A 125 -15.07 -13.04 -8.79
CA SER A 125 -14.20 -12.27 -9.69
C SER A 125 -13.78 -13.08 -10.92
N ALA A 126 -13.31 -14.32 -10.73
CA ALA A 126 -12.95 -15.21 -11.84
C ALA A 126 -14.14 -15.48 -12.79
N ALA A 127 -15.34 -15.68 -12.25
CA ALA A 127 -16.55 -15.90 -13.04
C ALA A 127 -16.96 -14.64 -13.83
N THR A 128 -16.89 -13.46 -13.22
CA THR A 128 -17.21 -12.19 -13.89
C THR A 128 -16.18 -11.83 -14.96
N ILE A 129 -14.89 -12.07 -14.72
CA ILE A 129 -13.84 -11.88 -15.73
C ILE A 129 -14.04 -12.83 -16.91
N ARG A 130 -14.40 -14.09 -16.65
CA ARG A 130 -14.69 -15.08 -17.71
C ARG A 130 -15.88 -14.68 -18.58
N ALA A 131 -16.86 -13.95 -18.02
CA ALA A 131 -18.02 -13.46 -18.74
C ALA A 131 -17.72 -12.27 -19.67
N ILE A 132 -16.50 -11.72 -19.63
CA ILE A 132 -16.12 -10.61 -20.52
C ILE A 132 -15.93 -11.16 -21.93
N ASP A 133 -16.84 -10.77 -22.84
CA ASP A 133 -16.75 -11.08 -24.26
C ASP A 133 -15.91 -10.02 -24.98
N PHE A 134 -14.59 -10.20 -24.92
CA PHE A 134 -13.62 -9.34 -25.61
C PHE A 134 -12.52 -10.19 -26.22
N VAL A 135 -12.35 -10.07 -27.55
CA VAL A 135 -11.26 -10.71 -28.26
C VAL A 135 -9.99 -9.90 -28.03
N GLU A 136 -9.15 -10.39 -27.12
CA GLU A 136 -7.89 -9.73 -26.81
C GLU A 136 -6.97 -9.67 -28.05
N PRO A 137 -6.53 -8.46 -28.46
CA PRO A 137 -5.57 -8.34 -29.55
C PRO A 137 -4.29 -9.10 -29.19
N LYS A 138 -3.72 -9.82 -30.16
CA LYS A 138 -2.44 -10.54 -29.95
C LYS A 138 -1.40 -9.55 -29.43
N PRO A 139 -0.64 -9.90 -28.37
CA PRO A 139 0.36 -9.00 -27.83
C PRO A 139 1.39 -8.65 -28.92
N PRO A 140 1.79 -7.37 -29.05
CA PRO A 140 2.86 -6.98 -29.95
C PRO A 140 4.17 -7.65 -29.52
N VAL A 141 4.99 -8.05 -30.49
CA VAL A 141 6.34 -8.57 -30.22
C VAL A 141 7.19 -7.39 -29.74
N VAL A 142 7.44 -7.33 -28.43
CA VAL A 142 8.31 -6.29 -27.86
C VAL A 142 9.75 -6.59 -28.28
N GLU A 143 10.39 -5.66 -28.99
CA GLU A 143 11.81 -5.71 -29.33
C GLU A 143 12.69 -5.79 -28.07
N ASN A 144 13.85 -6.43 -28.21
CA ASN A 144 14.80 -6.81 -27.17
C ASN A 144 15.44 -5.63 -26.40
N GLU A 145 14.68 -4.79 -25.69
CA GLU A 145 15.27 -4.03 -24.58
C GLU A 145 15.46 -4.97 -23.38
N SER A 146 16.71 -5.16 -23.00
CA SER A 146 17.06 -5.89 -21.78
C SER A 146 16.43 -5.20 -20.57
N ALA A 147 15.56 -5.89 -19.83
CA ALA A 147 14.97 -5.37 -18.59
C ALA A 147 16.05 -4.86 -17.60
N TRP A 148 17.24 -5.47 -17.65
CA TRP A 148 18.39 -5.06 -16.86
C TRP A 148 18.98 -3.71 -17.29
N GLU A 149 18.99 -3.41 -18.59
CA GLU A 149 19.44 -2.12 -19.13
C GLU A 149 18.46 -1.01 -18.78
N ALA A 150 17.15 -1.29 -18.85
CA ALA A 150 16.12 -0.37 -18.40
C ALA A 150 16.23 -0.05 -16.90
N ILE A 151 16.51 -1.05 -16.06
CA ILE A 151 16.76 -0.88 -14.61
C ILE A 151 18.03 -0.06 -14.37
N LYS A 152 19.13 -0.37 -15.07
CA LYS A 152 20.40 0.38 -14.96
C LYS A 152 20.24 1.85 -15.33
N LEU A 153 19.53 2.14 -16.42
CA LEU A 153 19.23 3.51 -16.84
C LEU A 153 18.40 4.25 -15.79
N GLY A 154 17.33 3.62 -15.29
CA GLY A 154 16.51 4.20 -14.23
C GLY A 154 17.31 4.49 -12.95
N PHE A 155 18.18 3.57 -12.55
CA PHE A 155 19.06 3.75 -11.38
C PHE A 155 20.05 4.89 -11.59
N MET A 156 20.65 4.99 -12.77
CA MET A 156 21.58 6.07 -13.11
C MET A 156 20.91 7.44 -13.06
N VAL A 157 19.69 7.57 -13.60
CA VAL A 157 18.91 8.83 -13.56
C VAL A 157 18.59 9.23 -12.12
N VAL A 158 18.13 8.28 -11.30
CA VAL A 158 17.81 8.54 -9.89
C VAL A 158 19.06 8.95 -9.12
N TRP A 159 20.19 8.28 -9.35
CA TRP A 159 21.43 8.53 -8.61
C TRP A 159 22.12 9.85 -9.01
N ARG A 160 21.98 10.27 -10.28
CA ARG A 160 22.53 11.53 -10.79
C ARG A 160 21.75 12.76 -10.31
N SER A 161 20.45 12.63 -10.08
CA SER A 161 19.62 13.75 -9.60
C SER A 161 19.61 13.80 -8.05
N PRO A 162 20.15 14.87 -7.44
CA PRO A 162 20.16 15.01 -5.98
C PRO A 162 18.75 14.99 -5.36
N ILE A 163 17.77 15.56 -6.08
CA ILE A 163 16.37 15.62 -5.66
C ILE A 163 15.73 14.24 -5.70
N LEU A 164 15.91 13.49 -6.79
CA LEU A 164 15.36 12.14 -6.91
C LEU A 164 15.96 11.19 -5.88
N ARG A 165 17.28 11.24 -5.66
CA ARG A 165 17.94 10.46 -4.61
C ARG A 165 17.40 10.78 -3.21
N MET A 166 17.17 12.05 -2.92
CA MET A 166 16.57 12.48 -1.65
C MET A 166 15.13 11.97 -1.50
N LEU A 167 14.30 12.08 -2.54
CA LEU A 167 12.92 11.56 -2.55
C LEU A 167 12.90 10.04 -2.32
N MET A 168 13.80 9.31 -2.98
CA MET A 168 13.94 7.87 -2.79
C MET A 168 14.32 7.53 -1.34
N LEU A 169 15.26 8.25 -0.74
CA LEU A 169 15.65 8.04 0.66
C LEU A 169 14.50 8.33 1.62
N GLN A 170 13.78 9.44 1.42
CA GLN A 170 12.61 9.79 2.25
C GLN A 170 11.50 8.75 2.13
N ALA A 171 11.22 8.27 0.91
CA ALA A 171 10.24 7.22 0.70
C ALA A 171 10.66 5.90 1.34
N SER A 172 11.93 5.52 1.20
CA SER A 172 12.49 4.34 1.86
C SER A 172 12.30 4.40 3.37
N LEU A 173 12.58 5.56 3.99
CA LEU A 173 12.38 5.78 5.42
C LEU A 173 10.91 5.80 5.82
N PHE A 174 10.03 6.41 5.01
CA PHE A 174 8.58 6.41 5.22
C PHE A 174 8.05 4.99 5.30
N PHE A 175 8.28 4.21 4.24
CA PHE A 175 7.75 2.85 4.11
C PHE A 175 8.37 1.91 5.15
N PHE A 176 9.64 2.10 5.51
CA PHE A 176 10.26 1.38 6.62
C PHE A 176 9.52 1.59 7.95
N VAL A 177 9.31 2.84 8.36
CA VAL A 177 8.64 3.18 9.62
C VAL A 177 7.14 2.82 9.57
N ASN A 178 6.50 3.04 8.42
CA ASN A 178 5.11 2.66 8.21
C ASN A 178 4.93 1.14 8.36
N GLN A 179 5.79 0.32 7.76
CA GLN A 179 5.71 -1.14 7.90
C GLN A 179 6.07 -1.66 9.28
N MET A 180 6.94 -0.98 10.04
CA MET A 180 7.10 -1.25 11.48
C MET A 180 5.75 -1.13 12.20
N SER A 181 4.95 -0.11 11.86
CA SER A 181 3.66 0.13 12.52
C SER A 181 2.56 -0.82 12.06
N VAL A 182 2.45 -1.10 10.76
CA VAL A 182 1.43 -1.98 10.17
C VAL A 182 1.52 -3.38 10.77
N ALA A 183 2.74 -3.90 10.96
CA ALA A 183 2.98 -5.21 11.59
C ALA A 183 2.48 -5.29 13.04
N LEU A 184 2.38 -4.15 13.73
CA LEU A 184 2.07 -4.10 15.17
C LEU A 184 0.67 -3.57 15.48
N LEU A 185 0.03 -2.82 14.58
CA LEU A 185 -1.25 -2.14 14.81
C LEU A 185 -2.35 -3.11 15.27
N ILE A 186 -2.57 -4.18 14.52
CA ILE A 186 -3.58 -5.20 14.86
C ILE A 186 -3.21 -5.92 16.17
N LEU A 187 -1.91 -6.20 16.39
CA LEU A 187 -1.45 -6.88 17.59
C LEU A 187 -1.62 -6.02 18.85
N LYS A 188 -1.30 -4.72 18.78
CA LYS A 188 -1.52 -3.76 19.86
C LYS A 188 -3.02 -3.65 20.17
N ALA A 189 -3.85 -3.48 19.15
CA ALA A 189 -5.30 -3.35 19.32
C ALA A 189 -5.93 -4.62 19.95
N SER A 190 -5.60 -5.79 19.42
CA SER A 190 -6.18 -7.06 19.90
C SER A 190 -5.57 -7.55 21.21
N ARG A 191 -4.23 -7.61 21.33
CA ARG A 191 -3.55 -8.25 22.48
C ARG A 191 -3.36 -7.31 23.67
N GLU A 192 -3.03 -6.05 23.43
CA GLU A 192 -2.77 -5.10 24.53
C GLU A 192 -4.02 -4.32 24.92
N LEU A 193 -4.75 -3.77 23.95
CA LEU A 193 -5.95 -2.97 24.22
C LEU A 193 -7.21 -3.82 24.42
N GLY A 194 -7.21 -5.07 23.95
CA GLY A 194 -8.36 -5.96 24.05
C GLY A 194 -9.54 -5.54 23.17
N ILE A 195 -9.29 -4.76 22.12
CA ILE A 195 -10.31 -4.33 21.16
C ILE A 195 -10.75 -5.55 20.35
N SER A 196 -12.06 -5.75 20.22
CA SER A 196 -12.65 -6.84 19.45
C SER A 196 -12.36 -6.72 17.95
N ALA A 197 -12.51 -7.80 17.19
CA ALA A 197 -12.22 -7.78 15.76
C ALA A 197 -13.15 -6.83 14.99
N ALA A 198 -14.44 -6.75 15.34
CA ALA A 198 -15.35 -5.77 14.78
C ALA A 198 -14.93 -4.33 15.16
N GLY A 199 -14.50 -4.10 16.40
CA GLY A 199 -13.97 -2.81 16.84
C GLY A 199 -12.77 -2.36 16.01
N ILE A 200 -11.81 -3.25 15.74
CA ILE A 200 -10.66 -2.96 14.85
C ILE A 200 -11.15 -2.62 13.44
N GLY A 201 -12.13 -3.36 12.90
CA GLY A 201 -12.75 -3.08 11.60
C GLY A 201 -13.37 -1.68 11.54
N PHE A 202 -14.17 -1.29 12.54
CA PHE A 202 -14.77 0.05 12.64
C PHE A 202 -13.71 1.14 12.78
N ALA A 203 -12.66 0.91 13.58
CA ALA A 203 -11.54 1.84 13.66
C ALA A 203 -10.85 2.01 12.31
N TYR A 204 -10.71 0.95 11.51
CA TYR A 204 -10.10 1.03 10.18
C TYR A 204 -10.96 1.81 9.19
N MET A 205 -12.29 1.71 9.31
CA MET A 205 -13.23 2.52 8.54
C MET A 205 -13.02 4.03 8.74
N SER A 206 -12.66 4.45 9.96
CA SER A 206 -12.34 5.86 10.24
C SER A 206 -11.10 6.35 9.46
N GLY A 207 -10.15 5.46 9.16
CA GLY A 207 -9.03 5.72 8.26
C GLY A 207 -9.49 6.04 6.84
N GLY A 208 -10.40 5.22 6.29
CA GLY A 208 -11.03 5.48 5.01
C GLY A 208 -11.78 6.82 4.99
N GLY A 209 -12.62 7.07 6.00
CA GLY A 209 -13.34 8.35 6.16
C GLY A 209 -12.41 9.56 6.23
N GLY A 210 -11.36 9.48 7.05
CA GLY A 210 -10.34 10.52 7.16
C GLY A 210 -9.65 10.82 5.84
N SER A 211 -9.29 9.79 5.07
CA SER A 211 -8.66 9.96 3.75
C SER A 211 -9.57 10.66 2.73
N LEU A 212 -10.87 10.36 2.73
CA LEU A 212 -11.86 10.98 1.85
C LEU A 212 -12.04 12.46 2.20
N ILE A 213 -12.20 12.77 3.50
CA ILE A 213 -12.30 14.15 3.98
C ILE A 213 -11.04 14.93 3.61
N PHE A 214 -9.86 14.36 3.85
CA PHE A 214 -8.59 15.00 3.48
C PHE A 214 -8.50 15.27 1.97
N SER A 215 -8.94 14.34 1.13
CA SER A 215 -8.87 14.48 -0.33
C SER A 215 -9.62 15.71 -0.85
N LEU A 216 -10.69 16.16 -0.17
CA LEU A 216 -11.42 17.38 -0.50
C LEU A 216 -10.60 18.66 -0.30
N PHE A 217 -9.63 18.64 0.62
CA PHE A 217 -8.79 19.79 0.97
C PHE A 217 -7.34 19.66 0.51
N ALA A 218 -6.95 18.48 0.01
CA ALA A 218 -5.57 18.12 -0.31
C ALA A 218 -4.95 19.11 -1.32
N GLU A 219 -5.67 19.43 -2.39
CA GLU A 219 -5.21 20.36 -3.42
C GLU A 219 -4.93 21.75 -2.82
N ASN A 220 -5.87 22.31 -2.06
CA ASN A 220 -5.74 23.62 -1.44
C ASN A 220 -4.58 23.67 -0.45
N LEU A 221 -4.38 22.60 0.32
CA LEU A 221 -3.32 22.49 1.29
C LEU A 221 -1.94 22.43 0.61
N VAL A 222 -1.81 21.64 -0.46
CA VAL A 222 -0.56 21.53 -1.23
C VAL A 222 -0.24 22.84 -1.95
N LYS A 223 -1.22 23.57 -2.49
CA LYS A 223 -1.02 24.90 -3.09
C LYS A 223 -0.50 25.91 -2.07
N LYS A 224 -1.06 25.93 -0.85
CA LYS A 224 -0.66 26.87 0.21
C LYS A 224 0.71 26.56 0.82
N LEU A 225 0.99 25.28 1.09
CA LEU A 225 2.21 24.87 1.80
C LEU A 225 3.39 24.62 0.85
N GLY A 226 3.12 24.30 -0.41
CA GLY A 226 4.10 23.75 -1.33
C GLY A 226 4.40 22.27 -1.05
N VAL A 227 4.95 21.58 -2.06
CA VAL A 227 5.12 20.12 -2.05
C VAL A 227 6.00 19.65 -0.89
N GLY A 228 7.15 20.27 -0.65
CA GLY A 228 8.09 19.86 0.38
C GLY A 228 7.57 19.97 1.82
N ARG A 229 6.90 21.10 2.14
CA ARG A 229 6.30 21.30 3.46
C ARG A 229 5.09 20.40 3.66
N ALA A 230 4.31 20.18 2.62
CA ALA A 230 3.19 19.25 2.64
C ALA A 230 3.67 17.79 2.89
N MET A 231 4.77 17.35 2.27
CA MET A 231 5.39 16.05 2.58
C MET A 231 5.79 15.94 4.05
N GLY A 232 6.46 16.96 4.60
CA GLY A 232 6.87 16.99 6.01
C GLY A 232 5.68 17.00 6.97
N LEU A 233 4.62 17.75 6.65
CA LEU A 233 3.39 17.80 7.44
C LEU A 233 2.69 16.43 7.46
N GLY A 234 2.60 15.73 6.33
CA GLY A 234 2.04 14.37 6.27
C GLY A 234 2.74 13.42 7.23
N PHE A 235 4.07 13.44 7.26
CA PHE A 235 4.86 12.68 8.22
C PHE A 235 4.63 13.09 9.68
N ALA A 236 4.53 14.39 9.96
CA ALA A 236 4.25 14.89 11.31
C ALA A 236 2.87 14.44 11.80
N VAL A 237 1.87 14.43 10.93
CA VAL A 237 0.53 13.89 11.23
C VAL A 237 0.60 12.38 11.51
N CYS A 238 1.39 11.61 10.75
CA CYS A 238 1.64 10.21 11.07
C CYS A 238 2.34 10.04 12.43
N ALA A 239 3.32 10.88 12.75
CA ALA A 239 4.02 10.84 14.03
C ALA A 239 3.06 11.06 15.21
N LEU A 240 2.11 12.00 15.07
CA LEU A 240 1.05 12.23 16.07
C LEU A 240 0.14 11.01 16.22
N GLY A 241 -0.28 10.40 15.11
CA GLY A 241 -1.07 9.16 15.16
C GLY A 241 -0.33 8.01 15.86
N TRP A 242 0.96 7.81 15.57
CA TRP A 242 1.76 6.77 16.22
C TRP A 242 2.01 7.05 17.70
N ALA A 243 2.26 8.31 18.07
CA ALA A 243 2.42 8.72 19.46
C ALA A 243 1.11 8.53 20.24
N GLY A 244 -0.03 8.91 19.66
CA GLY A 244 -1.34 8.68 20.27
C GLY A 244 -1.66 7.21 20.48
N ILE A 245 -1.36 6.34 19.51
CA ILE A 245 -1.52 4.88 19.69
C ILE A 245 -0.57 4.34 20.79
N ALA A 246 0.59 4.97 21.00
CA ALA A 246 1.50 4.64 22.09
C ALA A 246 0.97 5.06 23.48
N THR A 247 0.09 6.05 23.58
CA THR A 247 -0.49 6.46 24.86
C THR A 247 -1.62 5.55 25.32
N LEU A 248 -2.29 4.86 24.38
CA LEU A 248 -3.43 4.00 24.68
C LEU A 248 -3.06 2.84 25.61
N THR A 249 -3.89 2.67 26.64
CA THR A 249 -3.84 1.59 27.62
C THR A 249 -5.18 0.90 27.74
N LYS A 250 -5.15 -0.40 28.06
CA LYS A 250 -6.36 -1.20 28.28
C LYS A 250 -7.21 -0.63 29.43
N GLY A 251 -8.53 -0.66 29.27
CA GLY A 251 -9.48 -0.29 30.31
C GLY A 251 -10.03 1.14 30.23
N ASP A 252 -9.59 1.92 29.25
CA ASP A 252 -10.22 3.20 28.93
C ASP A 252 -11.53 2.96 28.17
N GLU A 253 -12.64 3.53 28.65
CA GLU A 253 -13.96 3.42 28.02
C GLU A 253 -13.95 4.01 26.59
N HIS A 254 -13.04 4.96 26.33
CA HIS A 254 -12.90 5.63 25.04
C HIS A 254 -11.84 5.00 24.12
N CYS A 255 -11.19 3.91 24.55
CA CYS A 255 -10.05 3.30 23.85
C CYS A 255 -10.33 3.00 22.36
N LEU A 256 -11.54 2.54 22.02
CA LEU A 256 -11.91 2.26 20.63
C LEU A 256 -12.00 3.53 19.78
N VAL A 257 -12.63 4.58 20.32
CA VAL A 257 -12.81 5.86 19.63
C VAL A 257 -11.47 6.55 19.44
N GLU A 258 -10.61 6.54 20.47
CA GLU A 258 -9.27 7.10 20.40
C GLU A 258 -8.38 6.34 19.42
N PHE A 259 -8.43 5.00 19.44
CA PHE A 259 -7.71 4.18 18.46
C PHE A 259 -8.15 4.49 17.02
N GLY A 260 -9.46 4.60 16.78
CA GLY A 260 -10.00 5.03 15.49
C GLY A 260 -9.50 6.43 15.09
N MET A 261 -9.60 7.41 15.97
CA MET A 261 -9.13 8.78 15.72
C MET A 261 -7.64 8.83 15.37
N PHE A 262 -6.78 8.16 16.13
CA PHE A 262 -5.35 8.13 15.84
C PHE A 262 -5.03 7.35 14.56
N TYR A 263 -5.76 6.27 14.27
CA TYR A 263 -5.64 5.56 13.00
C TYR A 263 -6.07 6.44 11.82
N ALA A 264 -7.13 7.23 11.97
CA ALA A 264 -7.55 8.19 10.96
C ALA A 264 -6.46 9.23 10.67
N LEU A 265 -5.80 9.76 11.71
CA LEU A 265 -4.65 10.65 11.55
C LEU A 265 -3.51 9.95 10.79
N LEU A 266 -3.19 8.70 11.14
CA LEU A 266 -2.16 7.93 10.42
C LEU A 266 -2.45 7.82 8.93
N VAL A 267 -3.69 7.48 8.56
CA VAL A 267 -4.08 7.32 7.16
C VAL A 267 -4.07 8.66 6.44
N VAL A 268 -4.59 9.73 7.05
CA VAL A 268 -4.53 11.09 6.48
C VAL A 268 -3.10 11.52 6.20
N GLY A 269 -2.19 11.37 7.17
CA GLY A 269 -0.78 11.69 6.99
C GLY A 269 -0.12 10.85 5.89
N THR A 270 -0.47 9.57 5.80
CA THR A 270 0.04 8.64 4.78
C THR A 270 -0.43 9.01 3.38
N VAL A 271 -1.70 9.39 3.22
CA VAL A 271 -2.27 9.83 1.94
C VAL A 271 -1.66 11.15 1.51
N MET A 272 -1.54 12.11 2.43
CA MET A 272 -0.90 13.40 2.19
C MET A 272 0.55 13.22 1.70
N TRP A 273 1.31 12.36 2.39
CA TRP A 273 2.68 12.07 2.03
C TRP A 273 2.79 11.36 0.68
N ASN A 274 1.99 10.31 0.43
CA ASN A 274 2.01 9.56 -0.83
C ASN A 274 1.66 10.44 -2.03
N MET A 275 0.64 11.28 -1.90
CA MET A 275 0.22 12.20 -2.96
C MET A 275 1.34 13.20 -3.31
N THR A 276 1.92 13.84 -2.30
CA THR A 276 2.97 14.84 -2.49
C THR A 276 4.27 14.23 -2.99
N TYR A 277 4.63 13.02 -2.53
CA TYR A 277 5.74 12.23 -3.08
C TYR A 277 5.53 11.89 -4.56
N ALA A 278 4.33 11.43 -4.94
CA ALA A 278 4.03 11.11 -6.33
C ALA A 278 4.17 12.35 -7.24
N VAL A 279 3.64 13.50 -6.81
CA VAL A 279 3.75 14.78 -7.53
C VAL A 279 5.22 15.23 -7.63
N ALA A 280 5.98 15.19 -6.53
CA ALA A 280 7.39 15.57 -6.52
C ALA A 280 8.19 14.70 -7.50
N ARG A 281 7.99 13.38 -7.45
CA ARG A 281 8.66 12.43 -8.33
C ARG A 281 8.35 12.70 -9.80
N SER A 282 7.07 12.89 -10.15
CA SER A 282 6.68 13.14 -11.54
C SER A 282 7.19 14.48 -12.07
N ARG A 283 7.31 15.49 -11.20
CA ARG A 283 7.79 16.83 -11.57
C ARG A 283 9.29 16.88 -11.87
N TYR A 284 10.09 16.12 -11.14
CA TYR A 284 11.57 16.16 -11.27
C TYR A 284 12.13 15.02 -12.12
N ALA A 285 11.32 14.03 -12.50
CA ALA A 285 11.73 12.98 -13.41
C ALA A 285 11.64 13.46 -14.87
N PRO A 286 12.67 13.21 -15.71
CA PRO A 286 12.60 13.54 -17.13
C PRO A 286 11.45 12.77 -17.82
N PRO A 287 10.62 13.42 -18.67
CA PRO A 287 9.46 12.80 -19.29
C PRO A 287 9.77 11.48 -20.01
N GLU A 288 10.89 11.44 -20.74
CA GLU A 288 11.38 10.28 -21.50
C GLU A 288 11.77 9.07 -20.63
N SER A 289 11.97 9.28 -19.33
CA SER A 289 12.43 8.24 -18.39
C SER A 289 11.50 8.06 -17.18
N LEU A 290 10.36 8.75 -17.15
CA LEU A 290 9.45 8.78 -16.00
C LEU A 290 9.04 7.37 -15.54
N GLY A 291 8.64 6.49 -16.47
CA GLY A 291 8.30 5.11 -16.16
C GLY A 291 9.46 4.31 -15.54
N ARG A 292 10.68 4.49 -16.08
CA ARG A 292 11.91 3.84 -15.57
C ARG A 292 12.28 4.34 -14.17
N VAL A 293 12.14 5.64 -13.92
CA VAL A 293 12.36 6.27 -12.60
C VAL A 293 11.34 5.76 -11.58
N ILE A 294 10.05 5.72 -11.94
CA ILE A 294 8.97 5.22 -11.07
C ILE A 294 9.25 3.77 -10.65
N SER A 295 9.55 2.89 -11.61
CA SER A 295 9.82 1.47 -11.33
C SER A 295 11.07 1.26 -10.48
N THR A 296 12.15 2.00 -10.79
CA THR A 296 13.41 1.91 -10.02
C THR A 296 13.23 2.40 -8.59
N MET A 297 12.57 3.55 -8.41
CA MET A 297 12.28 4.06 -7.07
C MET A 297 11.39 3.12 -6.29
N ARG A 298 10.34 2.57 -6.91
CA ARG A 298 9.45 1.59 -6.26
C ARG A 298 10.23 0.36 -5.78
N PHE A 299 11.12 -0.17 -6.61
CA PHE A 299 12.00 -1.28 -6.23
C PHE A 299 12.88 -0.92 -5.01
N CYS A 300 13.55 0.24 -5.05
CA CYS A 300 14.42 0.68 -3.95
C CYS A 300 13.65 0.91 -2.65
N VAL A 301 12.45 1.49 -2.75
CA VAL A 301 11.59 1.83 -1.60
C VAL A 301 10.93 0.60 -0.97
N SER A 302 10.71 -0.47 -1.74
CA SER A 302 10.11 -1.71 -1.21
C SER A 302 11.11 -2.67 -0.55
N ILE A 303 12.42 -2.45 -0.70
CA ILE A 303 13.44 -3.26 0.00
C ILE A 303 13.41 -3.04 1.53
N PRO A 304 13.32 -1.78 2.04
CA PRO A 304 13.21 -1.51 3.47
C PRO A 304 11.93 -2.02 4.14
N GLU A 305 10.81 -2.14 3.41
CA GLU A 305 9.52 -2.55 3.97
C GLU A 305 9.57 -3.81 4.87
N PRO A 306 10.08 -4.97 4.40
CA PRO A 306 10.19 -6.17 5.23
C PRO A 306 11.16 -6.01 6.40
N LEU A 307 12.23 -5.23 6.23
CA LEU A 307 13.18 -4.94 7.31
C LEU A 307 12.52 -4.11 8.41
N GLY A 308 11.66 -3.17 8.04
CA GLY A 308 10.83 -2.40 8.97
C GLY A 308 9.89 -3.32 9.74
N ALA A 309 9.14 -4.18 9.06
CA ALA A 309 8.26 -5.13 9.74
C ALA A 309 9.01 -6.04 10.74
N LEU A 310 10.18 -6.56 10.35
CA LEU A 310 11.03 -7.39 11.22
C LEU A 310 11.57 -6.60 12.43
N LEU A 311 12.03 -5.37 12.22
CA LEU A 311 12.51 -4.51 13.31
C LEU A 311 11.37 -4.13 14.26
N GLY A 312 10.19 -3.81 13.73
CA GLY A 312 8.99 -3.55 14.53
C GLY A 312 8.61 -4.74 15.40
N GLY A 313 8.55 -5.94 14.82
CA GLY A 313 8.24 -7.18 15.54
C GLY A 313 9.26 -7.55 16.62
N SER A 314 10.55 -7.39 16.33
CA SER A 314 11.62 -7.65 17.30
C SER A 314 11.64 -6.64 18.45
N LEU A 315 11.49 -5.34 18.17
CA LEU A 315 11.36 -4.30 19.19
C LEU A 315 10.12 -4.50 20.06
N ALA A 316 8.98 -4.86 19.47
CA ALA A 316 7.75 -5.12 20.21
C ALA A 316 7.88 -6.34 21.13
N THR A 317 8.63 -7.36 20.72
CA THR A 317 8.91 -8.54 21.54
C THR A 317 9.83 -8.21 22.72
N ALA A 318 10.85 -7.38 22.50
CA ALA A 318 11.84 -7.02 23.52
C ALA A 318 11.35 -5.94 24.51
N PHE A 319 10.64 -4.93 24.02
CA PHE A 319 10.30 -3.71 24.79
C PHE A 319 8.79 -3.49 24.95
N GLY A 320 7.95 -4.34 24.35
CA GLY A 320 6.50 -4.17 24.31
C GLY A 320 6.03 -3.21 23.22
N PHE A 321 4.73 -3.26 22.88
CA PHE A 321 4.18 -2.43 21.80
C PHE A 321 4.24 -0.94 22.15
N ARG A 322 3.93 -0.55 23.40
CA ARG A 322 3.92 0.85 23.85
C ARG A 322 5.22 1.58 23.53
N ARG A 323 6.38 1.04 23.96
CA ARG A 323 7.70 1.64 23.72
C ARG A 323 8.05 1.63 22.24
N THR A 324 7.67 0.57 21.53
CA THR A 324 7.93 0.44 20.09
C THR A 324 7.19 1.51 19.28
N PHE A 325 5.93 1.80 19.60
CA PHE A 325 5.20 2.90 18.95
C PHE A 325 5.78 4.28 19.26
N TYR A 326 6.33 4.52 20.46
CA TYR A 326 7.08 5.74 20.73
C TYR A 326 8.36 5.84 19.89
N VAL A 327 9.11 4.74 19.73
CA VAL A 327 10.29 4.71 18.84
C VAL A 327 9.88 5.03 17.41
N ILE A 328 8.81 4.42 16.90
CA ILE A 328 8.25 4.70 15.57
C ILE A 328 7.88 6.19 15.43
N ALA A 329 7.20 6.76 16.43
CA ALA A 329 6.82 8.17 16.42
C ALA A 329 8.05 9.11 16.44
N VAL A 330 9.06 8.83 17.26
CA VAL A 330 10.30 9.62 17.30
C VAL A 330 11.04 9.54 15.97
N LEU A 331 11.18 8.35 15.39
CA LEU A 331 11.78 8.18 14.06
C LEU A 331 11.01 8.99 13.00
N ALA A 332 9.67 8.96 13.05
CA ALA A 332 8.83 9.74 12.16
C ALA A 332 9.06 11.25 12.28
N VAL A 333 9.18 11.79 13.50
CA VAL A 333 9.50 13.20 13.73
C VAL A 333 10.88 13.54 13.15
N LEU A 334 11.89 12.70 13.39
CA LEU A 334 13.24 12.92 12.86
C LEU A 334 13.25 12.92 11.32
N ILE A 335 12.48 12.03 10.69
CA ILE A 335 12.33 11.99 9.22
C ILE A 335 11.55 13.20 8.72
N ALA A 336 10.51 13.65 9.44
CA ALA A 336 9.76 14.86 9.11
C ALA A 336 10.69 16.08 9.11
N LEU A 337 11.49 16.25 10.16
CA LEU A 337 12.48 17.34 10.29
C LEU A 337 13.53 17.27 9.18
N PHE A 338 14.10 16.08 8.94
CA PHE A 338 15.02 15.87 7.82
C PHE A 338 14.40 16.28 6.48
N SER A 339 13.12 15.93 6.27
CA SER A 339 12.40 16.25 5.06
C SER A 339 12.10 17.73 4.90
N LEU A 340 11.76 18.43 5.99
CA LEU A 340 11.55 19.87 6.02
C LEU A 340 12.85 20.64 5.73
N VAL A 341 13.95 20.27 6.39
CA VAL A 341 15.25 20.93 6.18
C VAL A 341 15.73 20.75 4.74
N LYS A 342 15.71 19.51 4.24
CA LYS A 342 16.21 19.21 2.89
C LYS A 342 15.28 19.72 1.80
N SER A 343 13.97 19.73 2.00
CA SER A 343 13.04 20.31 1.02
C SER A 343 13.23 21.82 0.89
N HIS A 344 13.51 22.53 2.00
CA HIS A 344 13.87 23.94 1.93
C HIS A 344 15.17 24.20 1.16
N THR A 345 16.11 23.25 1.19
CA THR A 345 17.41 23.40 0.50
C THR A 345 17.35 23.04 -0.98
N LEU A 346 16.52 22.06 -1.35
CA LEU A 346 16.54 21.41 -2.67
C LEU A 346 15.28 21.61 -3.50
N MET A 347 14.18 22.06 -2.89
CA MET A 347 12.91 22.36 -3.56
C MET A 347 12.45 23.77 -3.14
N PRO A 348 13.14 24.84 -3.57
CA PRO A 348 12.73 26.20 -3.26
C PRO A 348 11.26 26.39 -3.68
N SER A 349 10.45 26.96 -2.78
CA SER A 349 9.03 27.19 -3.06
C SER A 349 8.95 28.17 -4.23
N LYS A 350 8.43 27.71 -5.37
CA LYS A 350 8.11 28.61 -6.48
C LYS A 350 6.98 29.54 -6.03
N SER A 351 7.35 30.76 -5.66
CA SER A 351 6.62 31.96 -6.00
C SER A 351 6.73 32.31 -7.49
N ASP A 352 7.56 31.59 -8.28
CA ASP A 352 8.09 32.15 -9.53
C ASP A 352 7.82 31.37 -10.82
N ASP A 353 7.05 30.28 -10.85
CA ASP A 353 6.55 29.80 -12.15
C ASP A 353 5.06 29.49 -12.07
N ALA A 354 4.33 30.43 -12.66
CA ALA A 354 3.03 30.21 -13.26
C ALA A 354 3.02 28.91 -14.07
N ILE A 355 1.84 28.30 -14.10
CA ILE A 355 1.19 27.49 -15.14
C ILE A 355 0.37 26.42 -14.42
N PHE A 356 -0.90 26.76 -14.20
CA PHE A 356 -2.02 25.82 -14.32
C PHE A 356 -2.29 25.57 -15.79
#